data_AF-A0A964L7V4-F1
#
_entry.id   AF-A0A964L7V4-F1
#
_cell.length_a   1.000
_cell.length_b   1.000
_cell.length_c   1.000
_cell.angle_alpha   90.00
_cell.angle_beta   90.00
_cell.angle_gamma   90.00
#
_symmetry.space_group_name_H-M   'P 1'
#
loop_
_entity.id
_entity.type
_entity.pdbx_description
1 polymer ?
#
loop_
_entity_poly.entity_id
_entity_poly.type
_entity_poly.pdbx_seq_one_letter_code
_entity_poly.pdbx_strand_id
1 'polypeptide(L)' 'MTTQITATVVGGMLKPDERLQLAEQTRVKLTLEPMEEWSPEKALAAWESLKARLRERPIHGGGVRYTRDELHERR' A
#
# COMPACT_ATOMS: atom_id res chain seq x y z
N MET A 1 -13.16 17.50 -12.89
CA MET A 1 -12.68 16.14 -12.55
C MET A 1 -12.47 16.07 -11.06
N THR A 2 -12.95 15.00 -10.41
CA THR A 2 -12.80 14.79 -8.97
C THR A 2 -11.67 13.80 -8.78
N THR A 3 -10.60 14.20 -8.10
CA THR A 3 -9.46 13.34 -7.77
C THR A 3 -9.61 12.86 -6.34
N GLN A 4 -9.53 11.54 -6.12
CA GLN A 4 -9.42 10.98 -4.77
C GLN A 4 -7.94 10.83 -4.42
N ILE A 5 -7.58 11.25 -3.21
CA ILE A 5 -6.21 11.30 -2.69
C ILE A 5 -6.26 10.95 -1.22
N THR A 6 -5.34 10.12 -0.77
CA THR A 6 -5.18 9.79 0.65
C THR A 6 -4.26 10.81 1.31
N ALA A 7 -4.56 11.13 2.57
CA ALA A 7 -3.80 12.07 3.35
C ALA A 7 -3.83 11.68 4.82
N THR A 8 -2.70 11.87 5.48
CA THR A 8 -2.56 11.65 6.92
C THR A 8 -2.70 12.98 7.66
N VAL A 9 -3.49 13.00 8.75
CA VAL A 9 -3.56 14.17 9.64
C VAL A 9 -2.35 14.15 10.58
N VAL A 10 -1.46 15.14 10.47
CA VAL A 10 -0.28 15.27 11.32
C VAL A 10 -0.27 16.68 11.93
N GLY A 11 -0.43 16.77 13.25
CA GLY A 11 -0.46 18.06 13.95
C GLY A 11 -1.62 18.97 13.51
N GLY A 12 -2.76 18.38 13.17
CA GLY A 12 -3.95 19.12 12.69
C GLY A 12 -3.87 19.57 11.22
N MET A 13 -2.79 19.26 10.50
CA MET A 13 -2.65 19.52 9.06
C MET A 13 -2.82 18.23 8.26
N LEU A 14 -3.56 18.32 7.14
CA LEU A 14 -3.66 17.23 6.16
C LEU A 14 -2.38 17.18 5.33
N LYS A 15 -1.68 16.04 5.39
CA LYS A 15 -0.50 15.76 4.57
C LYS A 15 -0.86 14.70 3.54
N PRO A 16 -0.99 15.05 2.25
CA PRO A 16 -1.16 14.07 1.19
C PRO A 16 -0.03 13.05 1.20
N ASP A 17 -0.37 11.77 1.01
CA ASP A 17 0.64 10.71 0.93
C ASP A 17 1.41 10.77 -0.40
N GLU A 18 0.84 11.45 -1.41
CA GLU A 18 1.42 11.70 -2.72
C GLU A 18 1.41 13.20 -3.08
N ARG A 19 2.30 13.62 -3.98
CA ARG A 19 2.37 15.02 -4.43
C ARG A 19 1.14 15.37 -5.27
N LEU A 20 0.42 16.41 -4.85
CA LEU A 20 -0.71 16.94 -5.61
C LEU A 20 -0.26 17.58 -6.92
N GLN A 21 -0.85 17.15 -8.04
CA GLN A 21 -0.64 17.76 -9.36
C GLN A 21 -1.58 18.96 -9.56
N LEU A 22 -1.49 19.94 -8.65
CA LEU A 22 -2.26 21.19 -8.72
C LEU A 22 -1.28 22.36 -8.83
N ALA A 23 -1.67 23.39 -9.58
CA ALA A 23 -0.90 24.63 -9.63
C ALA A 23 -0.91 25.32 -8.26
N GLU A 24 0.12 26.10 -7.97
CA GLU A 24 0.15 26.93 -6.75
C GLU A 24 -1.07 27.85 -6.68
N GLN A 25 -1.55 28.11 -5.46
CA GLN A 25 -2.72 28.95 -5.17
C GLN A 25 -4.06 28.44 -5.75
N THR A 26 -4.15 27.17 -6.14
CA THR A 26 -5.41 26.56 -6.54
C THR A 26 -6.34 26.38 -5.33
N ARG A 27 -7.52 27.01 -5.37
CA ARG A 27 -8.56 26.82 -4.35
C ARG A 27 -9.31 25.50 -4.59
N VAL A 28 -9.37 24.65 -3.58
CA VAL A 28 -10.03 23.33 -3.66
C VAL A 28 -11.14 23.19 -2.62
N LYS A 29 -12.12 22.34 -2.92
CA LYS A 29 -13.12 21.86 -1.95
C LYS A 29 -12.70 20.46 -1.49
N LEU A 30 -12.61 20.26 -0.18
CA LEU A 30 -12.21 18.99 0.42
C LEU A 30 -13.44 18.27 0.99
N THR A 31 -13.49 16.96 0.80
CA THR A 31 -14.39 16.05 1.52
C THR A 31 -13.51 15.13 2.34
N LEU A 32 -13.77 15.04 3.64
CA LEU A 32 -13.02 14.18 4.56
C LEU A 32 -13.85 12.95 4.87
N GLU A 33 -13.33 11.79 4.50
CA GLU A 33 -13.88 10.49 4.86
C GLU A 33 -12.86 9.82 5.77
N PRO A 34 -13.18 9.61 7.06
CA PRO A 34 -12.31 8.86 7.95
C PRO A 34 -12.09 7.46 7.37
N MET A 35 -10.84 7.15 7.01
CA MET A 35 -10.48 5.79 6.64
C MET A 35 -10.37 4.95 7.92
N GLU A 36 -10.62 3.64 7.81
CA GLU A 36 -10.36 2.73 8.92
C GLU A 36 -8.98 3.00 9.50
N GLU A 37 -8.91 2.99 10.82
CA GLU A 37 -7.74 3.39 11.58
C GLU A 37 -6.54 2.50 11.20
N TRP A 38 -5.74 3.00 10.26
CA TRP A 38 -4.48 2.40 9.85
C TRP A 38 -3.49 2.57 11.00
N SER A 39 -2.95 1.45 11.49
CA SER A 39 -1.83 1.48 12.41
C SER A 39 -0.74 0.52 11.94
N PRO A 40 0.54 0.89 12.11
CA PRO A 40 1.65 -0.02 11.84
C PRO A 40 1.50 -1.35 12.57
N GLU A 41 0.92 -1.32 13.77
CA GLU A 41 0.64 -2.50 14.59
C GLU A 41 -0.40 -3.41 13.96
N LYS A 42 -1.51 -2.87 13.43
CA LYS A 42 -2.54 -3.65 12.71
C LYS A 42 -1.97 -4.23 11.42
N ALA A 43 -1.16 -3.46 10.69
CA ALA A 43 -0.49 -3.95 9.48
C ALA A 43 0.47 -5.10 9.78
N LEU A 44 1.27 -4.96 10.85
CA LEU A 44 2.18 -6.02 11.30
C LEU A 44 1.41 -7.26 11.78
N ALA A 45 0.35 -7.09 12.56
CA ALA A 45 -0.50 -8.19 13.01
C ALA A 45 -1.15 -8.94 11.82
N ALA A 46 -1.64 -8.22 10.81
CA ALA A 46 -2.16 -8.81 9.58
C ALA A 46 -1.08 -9.60 8.82
N TRP A 47 0.15 -9.08 8.75
CA TRP A 47 1.28 -9.77 8.14
C TRP A 47 1.68 -11.04 8.90
N GLU A 48 1.75 -10.99 10.24
CA GLU A 48 2.02 -12.18 11.05
C GLU A 48 0.93 -13.25 10.89
N SER A 49 -0.35 -12.84 10.86
CA SER A 49 -1.48 -13.74 10.61
C SER A 49 -1.37 -14.43 9.24
N LEU A 50 -0.99 -13.70 8.20
CA LEU A 50 -0.75 -14.28 6.88
C LEU A 50 0.39 -15.30 6.90
N LYS A 51 1.51 -14.99 7.57
CA LYS A 51 2.64 -15.92 7.72
C LYS A 51 2.25 -17.18 8.47
N ALA A 52 1.45 -17.07 9.53
CA ALA A 52 0.94 -18.23 10.27
C ALA A 52 0.10 -19.13 9.36
N ARG A 53 -0.82 -18.56 8.58
CA ARG A 53 -1.65 -19.30 7.62
C ARG A 53 -0.82 -20.03 6.57
N LEU A 54 0.25 -19.41 6.06
CA LEU A 54 1.16 -20.04 5.10
C LEU A 54 1.96 -21.20 5.71
N ARG A 55 2.27 -21.15 7.01
CA ARG A 55 2.91 -22.27 7.72
C ARG A 55 1.94 -23.43 7.93
N GLU A 56 0.69 -23.13 8.29
CA GLU A 56 -0.35 -24.13 8.50
C GLU A 56 -0.80 -24.80 7.19
N ARG A 57 -0.89 -24.01 6.12
CA ARG A 57 -1.31 -24.46 4.79
C ARG A 57 -0.34 -23.94 3.74
N PRO A 58 0.78 -24.66 3.53
CA PRO A 58 1.76 -24.27 2.52
C PRO A 58 1.12 -24.23 1.13
N ILE A 59 1.27 -23.11 0.44
CA ILE A 59 0.87 -23.00 -0.96
C ILE A 59 1.99 -23.61 -1.79
N HIS A 60 1.76 -24.81 -2.32
CA HIS A 60 2.67 -25.45 -3.26
C HIS A 60 2.35 -24.97 -4.68
N GLY A 61 3.10 -23.96 -5.14
CA GLY A 61 2.87 -23.34 -6.44
C GLY A 61 3.10 -24.26 -7.65
N GLY A 62 3.63 -25.48 -7.47
CA GLY A 62 3.83 -26.50 -8.52
C GLY A 62 4.79 -26.13 -9.65
N GLY A 63 5.15 -24.85 -9.78
CA GLY A 63 6.05 -24.34 -10.81
C GLY A 63 7.51 -24.65 -10.51
N VAL A 64 8.28 -24.78 -11.58
CA VAL A 64 9.75 -24.87 -11.51
C VAL A 64 10.28 -23.60 -10.87
N ARG A 65 11.06 -23.74 -9.80
CA ARG A 65 11.83 -22.60 -9.27
C ARG A 65 12.94 -22.33 -10.25
N TYR A 66 12.73 -21.35 -11.14
CA TYR A 66 13.79 -20.89 -12.00
C TYR A 66 14.97 -20.43 -11.14
N THR A 67 16.12 -21.00 -11.43
CA THR A 67 17.41 -20.53 -10.95
C THR A 67 17.67 -19.13 -11.49
N ARG A 68 18.58 -18.40 -10.84
CA ARG A 68 18.94 -17.05 -11.27
C ARG A 68 19.39 -17.02 -12.74
N ASP A 69 20.11 -18.04 -13.18
CA ASP A 69 20.63 -18.14 -14.53
C ASP A 69 19.50 -18.39 -15.55
N GLU A 70 18.49 -19.20 -15.22
CA GLU A 70 17.29 -19.41 -16.03
C GLU A 70 16.42 -18.15 -16.17
N LEU A 71 16.47 -17.22 -15.21
CA LEU A 71 15.76 -15.93 -15.29
C LEU A 71 16.48 -14.88 -16.15
N HIS A 72 17.77 -15.06 -16.42
CA HIS A 72 18.59 -14.12 -17.20
C HIS A 72 18.69 -14.46 -18.69
N GLU A 73 18.12 -15.57 -19.15
CA GLU A 73 17.99 -15.84 -20.59
C GLU A 73 16.88 -14.99 -21.21
N ARG A 74 17.16 -13.70 -21.38
CA ARG A 74 16.56 -12.88 -22.42
C ARG A 74 17.59 -12.76 -23.55
N ARG A 75 17.53 -13.66 -24.52
CA ARG A 75 18.03 -13.39 -25.87
C ARG A 75 16.88 -12.97 -26.76
#